data_AF-A0A223ZGU6-F1
#
_entry.id   AF-A0A223ZGU6-F1
#
_cell.length_a   1.000
_cell.length_b   1.000
_cell.length_c   1.000
_cell.angle_alpha   90.00
_cell.angle_beta   90.00
_cell.angle_gamma   90.00
#
_symmetry.space_group_name_H-M   'P 1'
#
loop_
_entity.id
_entity.type
_entity.pdbx_description
1 polymer ?
#
loop_
_entity_poly.entity_id
_entity_poly.type
_entity_poly.pdbx_seq_one_letter_code
_entity_poly.pdbx_strand_id
1 'polypeptide(L)'
;MKICRICGYQIPEDEFNLLEDGWVCPRCGVGKEELEDSAEPLRGRDPLMLIFRAMTVGLWRVLGNGSQGVTREMGSVIADNIRHGDDPLKSAADYFIEHGFAASISADTENFALNVKNCSFYGFCCSLEEDGVLLSTAPMQTRALQSLKGPRDTGTV
;
A
#
# COMPACT_ATOMS: atom_id res chain seq x y z
N MET A 1 -11.79 -15.57 17.84
CA MET A 1 -11.34 -15.12 16.49
C MET A 1 -10.12 -14.26 16.68
N LYS A 2 -9.10 -14.45 15.85
CA LYS A 2 -7.89 -13.63 15.85
C LYS A 2 -7.94 -12.67 14.67
N ILE A 3 -7.65 -11.40 14.92
CA ILE A 3 -7.70 -10.36 13.89
C ILE A 3 -6.32 -9.73 13.76
N CYS A 4 -5.79 -9.70 12.54
CA CYS A 4 -4.57 -8.97 12.23
C CYS A 4 -4.81 -7.48 12.45
N ARG A 5 -4.10 -6.86 13.40
CA ARG A 5 -4.25 -5.43 13.71
C ARG A 5 -3.84 -4.49 12.58
N ILE A 6 -3.08 -5.02 11.61
CA ILE A 6 -2.58 -4.26 10.47
C ILE A 6 -3.61 -4.16 9.34
N CYS A 7 -4.25 -5.27 8.98
CA CYS A 7 -5.11 -5.33 7.78
C CYS A 7 -6.53 -5.86 8.06
N GLY A 8 -6.82 -6.22 9.30
CA GLY A 8 -8.11 -6.78 9.70
C GLY A 8 -8.33 -8.22 9.22
N TYR A 9 -7.32 -8.93 8.72
CA TYR A 9 -7.46 -10.34 8.34
C TYR A 9 -7.91 -11.18 9.54
N GLN A 10 -8.96 -11.96 9.35
CA GLN A 10 -9.58 -12.73 10.42
C GLN A 10 -9.26 -14.21 10.23
N ILE A 11 -8.87 -14.86 11.31
CA ILE A 11 -8.72 -16.31 11.36
C ILE A 11 -9.50 -16.86 12.57
N PRO A 12 -10.19 -18.00 12.42
CA PRO A 12 -10.76 -18.73 13.55
C PRO A 12 -9.69 -19.03 14.60
N GLU A 13 -10.09 -19.08 15.86
CA GLU A 13 -9.15 -19.22 16.98
C GLU A 13 -8.55 -20.63 17.04
N ASP A 14 -9.34 -21.63 16.66
CA ASP A 14 -8.93 -23.01 16.42
C ASP A 14 -7.90 -23.12 15.28
N GLU A 15 -8.05 -22.33 14.21
CA GLU A 15 -7.07 -22.29 13.12
C GLU A 15 -5.79 -21.52 13.50
N PHE A 16 -5.88 -20.48 14.34
CA PHE A 16 -4.71 -19.72 14.80
C PHE A 16 -3.68 -20.59 15.53
N ASN A 17 -4.15 -21.51 16.37
CA ASN A 17 -3.27 -22.39 17.14
C ASN A 17 -2.57 -23.46 16.27
N LEU A 18 -3.02 -23.62 15.02
CA LEU A 18 -2.44 -24.54 14.04
C LEU A 18 -1.44 -23.85 13.09
N LEU A 19 -1.24 -22.53 13.23
CA LEU A 19 -0.31 -21.78 12.40
C LEU A 19 1.15 -22.10 12.74
N GLU A 20 1.92 -22.46 11.72
CA GLU A 20 3.36 -22.68 11.83
C GLU A 20 4.11 -21.41 12.27
N ASP A 21 5.31 -21.56 12.84
CA ASP A 21 6.14 -20.43 13.31
C ASP A 21 6.58 -19.47 12.20
N GLY A 22 6.52 -19.91 10.93
CA GLY A 22 6.80 -19.08 9.76
C GLY A 22 5.55 -18.50 9.09
N TRP A 23 4.36 -18.68 9.68
CA TRP A 23 3.15 -18.15 9.08
C TRP A 23 3.19 -16.63 9.00
N VAL A 24 2.80 -16.12 7.84
CA VAL A 24 2.62 -14.69 7.58
C VAL A 24 1.19 -14.42 7.15
N CYS A 25 0.66 -13.28 7.56
CA CYS A 25 -0.67 -12.84 7.18
C CYS A 25 -0.77 -12.76 5.66
N PRO A 26 -1.71 -13.48 5.02
CA PRO A 26 -1.81 -13.50 3.56
C PRO A 26 -2.20 -12.14 2.97
N ARG A 27 -2.70 -11.21 3.80
CA ARG A 27 -3.09 -9.86 3.38
C ARG A 27 -2.03 -8.78 3.55
N CYS A 28 -1.09 -8.92 4.48
CA CYS A 28 -0.08 -7.87 4.71
C CYS A 28 1.33 -8.38 5.03
N GLY A 29 1.54 -9.70 5.03
CA GLY A 29 2.85 -10.33 5.18
C GLY A 29 3.44 -10.28 6.59
N VAL A 30 2.70 -9.79 7.59
CA VAL A 30 3.18 -9.73 8.98
C VAL A 30 3.08 -11.08 9.68
N GLY A 31 3.94 -11.31 10.67
CA GLY A 31 3.91 -12.54 11.45
C GLY A 31 2.67 -12.68 12.34
N LYS A 32 2.51 -13.87 12.92
CA LYS A 32 1.36 -14.22 13.77
C LYS A 32 1.26 -13.38 15.05
N GLU A 33 2.35 -12.75 15.47
CA GLU A 33 2.43 -11.83 16.62
C GLU A 33 1.58 -10.56 16.46
N GLU A 34 1.20 -10.21 15.23
CA GLU A 34 0.36 -9.05 14.93
C GLU A 34 -1.16 -9.38 14.94
N LEU A 35 -1.53 -10.60 15.36
CA LEU A 35 -2.92 -10.99 15.55
C LEU A 35 -3.35 -10.86 17.01
N GLU A 36 -4.45 -10.15 17.24
CA GLU A 36 -5.00 -9.88 18.57
C GLU A 36 -6.43 -10.41 18.70
N ASP A 37 -6.86 -10.66 19.94
CA ASP A 37 -8.25 -10.98 20.26
C ASP A 37 -9.07 -9.70 20.19
N SER A 38 -9.77 -9.49 19.08
CA SER A 38 -10.69 -8.36 18.94
C SER A 38 -12.13 -8.86 18.81
N ALA A 39 -13.01 -8.31 19.65
CA ALA A 39 -14.46 -8.46 19.55
C ALA A 39 -15.07 -7.53 18.50
N GLU A 40 -14.31 -6.55 18.01
CA GLU A 40 -14.74 -5.64 16.96
C GLU A 40 -14.12 -6.06 15.62
N PRO A 41 -14.93 -6.32 14.58
CA PRO A 41 -14.39 -6.47 13.25
C PRO A 41 -13.76 -5.13 12.88
N LEU A 42 -12.43 -5.09 12.80
CA LEU A 42 -11.74 -4.08 11.99
C LEU A 42 -12.36 -4.21 10.61
N ARG A 43 -13.25 -3.28 10.27
CA ARG A 43 -14.02 -3.27 9.04
C ARG A 43 -13.03 -3.17 7.90
N GLY A 44 -12.59 -4.32 7.42
CA GLY A 44 -11.86 -4.46 6.18
C GLY A 44 -12.79 -4.04 5.05
N ARG A 45 -12.76 -2.73 4.77
CA ARG A 45 -13.14 -2.00 3.55
C ARG A 45 -13.22 -0.55 3.98
N ASP A 46 -12.05 0.04 4.23
CA ASP A 46 -11.96 1.49 4.17
C ASP A 46 -12.51 1.90 2.79
N PRO A 47 -13.55 2.75 2.67
CA PRO A 47 -14.10 3.18 1.40
C PRO A 47 -13.01 3.62 0.42
N LEU A 48 -11.90 4.13 0.95
CA LEU A 48 -10.72 4.53 0.23
C LEU A 48 -10.05 3.38 -0.53
N MET A 49 -9.89 2.20 0.06
CA MET A 49 -9.29 1.03 -0.63
C MET A 49 -10.19 0.49 -1.74
N LEU A 50 -11.51 0.62 -1.60
CA LEU A 50 -12.46 0.30 -2.67
C LEU A 50 -12.34 1.29 -3.83
N ILE A 51 -12.19 2.57 -3.53
CA ILE A 51 -11.95 3.63 -4.52
C ILE A 51 -10.62 3.37 -5.24
N PHE A 52 -9.54 3.11 -4.51
CA PHE A 52 -8.24 2.74 -5.10
C PHE A 52 -8.37 1.55 -6.05
N ARG A 53 -9.17 0.53 -5.69
CA ARG A 53 -9.36 -0.66 -6.53
C ARG A 53 -10.11 -0.31 -7.81
N ALA A 54 -11.24 0.40 -7.69
CA ALA A 54 -12.03 0.81 -8.84
C ALA A 54 -11.22 1.68 -9.81
N MET A 55 -10.44 2.63 -9.27
CA MET A 55 -9.56 3.49 -10.05
C MET A 55 -8.45 2.69 -10.73
N THR A 56 -7.76 1.79 -10.02
CA THR A 56 -6.70 0.96 -10.60
C THR A 56 -7.21 0.09 -11.74
N VAL A 57 -8.35 -0.59 -11.55
CA VAL A 57 -8.96 -1.45 -12.59
C VAL A 57 -9.41 -0.60 -13.79
N GLY A 58 -10.00 0.58 -13.54
CA GLY A 58 -10.39 1.51 -14.59
C GLY A 58 -9.19 1.99 -15.41
N LEU A 59 -8.14 2.47 -14.74
CA LEU A 59 -6.89 2.93 -15.38
C LEU A 59 -6.21 1.79 -16.14
N TRP A 60 -6.19 0.57 -15.60
CA TRP A 60 -5.65 -0.60 -16.29
C TRP A 60 -6.33 -0.86 -17.63
N ARG A 61 -7.67 -0.78 -17.66
CA ARG A 61 -8.47 -1.00 -18.89
C ARG A 61 -8.26 0.12 -19.92
N VAL A 62 -8.07 1.36 -19.47
CA VAL A 62 -7.97 2.53 -20.35
C VAL A 62 -6.54 2.71 -20.88
N LEU A 63 -5.52 2.57 -20.03
CA LEU A 63 -4.17 2.96 -20.37
C LEU A 63 -3.48 1.98 -21.32
N GLY A 64 -3.85 0.68 -21.30
CA GLY A 64 -3.31 -0.37 -22.19
C GLY A 64 -1.80 -0.63 -22.11
N ASN A 65 -1.04 0.30 -21.52
CA ASN A 65 0.37 0.28 -21.25
C ASN A 65 0.55 -0.21 -19.82
N GLY A 66 1.23 -1.36 -19.69
CA GLY A 66 1.33 -2.14 -18.47
C GLY A 66 1.69 -1.33 -17.22
N SER A 67 1.41 -1.95 -16.08
CA SER A 67 1.51 -1.51 -14.68
C SER A 67 2.11 -0.14 -14.33
N GLN A 68 3.24 0.24 -14.92
CA GLN A 68 3.94 1.49 -14.68
C GLN A 68 3.06 2.72 -14.93
N GLY A 69 2.22 2.70 -15.97
CA GLY A 69 1.30 3.80 -16.25
C GLY A 69 0.27 3.98 -15.15
N VAL A 70 -0.34 2.88 -14.71
CA VAL A 70 -1.35 2.88 -13.63
C VAL A 70 -0.74 3.32 -12.31
N THR A 71 0.44 2.79 -11.93
CA THR A 71 1.12 3.18 -10.68
C THR A 71 1.56 4.64 -10.71
N ARG A 72 1.93 5.20 -11.87
CA ARG A 72 2.31 6.61 -12.01
C ARG A 72 1.12 7.54 -11.79
N GLU A 73 0.01 7.30 -12.48
CA GLU A 73 -1.18 8.13 -12.36
C GLU A 73 -1.76 8.05 -10.94
N MET A 74 -1.78 6.84 -10.34
CA MET A 74 -2.21 6.69 -8.96
C MET A 74 -1.29 7.44 -7.99
N GLY A 75 0.02 7.39 -8.19
CA GLY A 75 1.00 8.14 -7.42
C GLY A 75 0.76 9.65 -7.50
N SER A 76 0.44 10.18 -8.68
CA SER A 76 0.13 11.60 -8.87
C SER A 76 -1.10 12.02 -8.07
N VAL A 77 -2.19 11.24 -8.15
CA VAL A 77 -3.42 11.53 -7.40
C VAL A 77 -3.16 11.52 -5.88
N ILE A 78 -2.36 10.57 -5.39
CA ILE A 78 -1.99 10.55 -3.97
C ILE A 78 -1.15 11.78 -3.60
N ALA A 79 -0.19 12.15 -4.44
CA ALA A 79 0.67 13.31 -4.21
C ALA A 79 -0.11 14.62 -4.08
N ASP A 80 -1.17 14.81 -4.87
CA ASP A 80 -2.04 15.99 -4.78
C ASP A 80 -2.77 16.12 -3.43
N ASN A 81 -2.86 15.03 -2.66
CA ASN A 81 -3.49 14.99 -1.34
C ASN A 81 -2.48 15.09 -0.17
N ILE A 82 -1.17 15.03 -0.45
CA ILE A 82 -0.14 15.12 0.58
C ILE A 82 0.12 16.59 0.90
N ARG A 83 0.06 16.95 2.18
CA ARG A 83 0.40 18.32 2.63
C ARG A 83 1.86 18.62 2.32
N HIS A 84 2.11 19.67 1.55
CA HIS A 84 3.45 20.12 1.22
C HIS A 84 4.10 20.79 2.45
N GLY A 85 5.04 20.09 3.08
CA GLY A 85 5.93 20.64 4.10
C GLY A 85 7.34 20.86 3.56
N ASP A 86 8.25 21.33 4.42
CA ASP A 86 9.65 21.60 4.06
C ASP A 86 10.44 20.32 3.72
N ASP A 87 9.96 19.15 4.19
CA ASP A 87 10.53 17.85 3.90
C ASP A 87 9.49 16.94 3.19
N PRO A 88 9.58 16.80 1.85
CA PRO A 88 8.67 15.96 1.07
C PRO A 88 8.71 14.48 1.44
N LEU A 89 9.86 13.96 1.92
CA LEU A 89 9.99 12.56 2.36
C LEU A 89 9.18 12.34 3.63
N LYS A 90 9.32 13.26 4.59
CA LYS A 90 8.56 13.22 5.84
C LYS A 90 7.07 13.43 5.60
N SER A 91 6.68 14.43 4.80
CA SER A 91 5.29 14.68 4.44
C SER A 91 4.62 13.45 3.81
N ALA A 92 5.32 12.77 2.90
CA ALA A 92 4.80 11.54 2.30
C ALA A 92 4.72 10.40 3.33
N ALA A 93 5.78 10.19 4.12
CA ALA A 93 5.79 9.14 5.14
C ALA A 93 4.66 9.30 6.17
N ASP A 94 4.49 10.52 6.69
CA ASP A 94 3.43 10.85 7.65
C ASP A 94 2.05 10.60 7.02
N TYR A 95 1.81 11.03 5.78
CA TYR A 95 0.55 10.79 5.08
C TYR A 95 0.21 9.29 4.96
N PHE A 96 1.17 8.47 4.55
CA PHE A 96 0.95 7.02 4.39
C PHE A 96 0.73 6.30 5.73
N ILE A 97 1.32 6.78 6.82
CA ILE A 97 1.08 6.24 8.17
C ILE A 97 -0.28 6.70 8.70
N GLU A 98 -0.59 8.00 8.61
CA GLU A 98 -1.86 8.59 9.09
C GLU A 98 -3.08 7.96 8.42
N HIS A 99 -2.98 7.61 7.13
CA HIS A 99 -4.07 6.99 6.38
C HIS A 99 -4.04 5.45 6.42
N GLY A 100 -3.19 4.85 7.25
CA GLY A 100 -3.14 3.39 7.45
C GLY A 100 -2.64 2.59 6.23
N PHE A 101 -1.96 3.25 5.30
CA PHE A 101 -1.38 2.60 4.12
C PHE A 101 -0.07 1.85 4.42
N ALA A 102 0.58 2.19 5.52
CA ALA A 102 1.79 1.56 6.00
C ALA A 102 1.82 1.58 7.53
N ALA A 103 2.35 0.52 8.15
CA ALA A 103 2.55 0.51 9.61
C ALA A 103 3.81 1.27 10.03
N SER A 104 4.88 1.20 9.22
CA SER A 104 6.07 2.01 9.44
C SER A 104 6.80 2.30 8.13
N ILE A 105 7.47 3.45 8.08
CA ILE A 105 8.22 3.90 6.91
C ILE A 105 9.59 4.41 7.38
N SER A 106 10.64 3.97 6.68
CA SER A 106 11.97 4.54 6.78
C SER A 106 12.31 5.25 5.47
N ALA A 107 12.82 6.48 5.56
CA ALA A 107 13.26 7.24 4.39
C ALA A 107 14.70 6.87 4.04
N ASP A 108 14.93 6.55 2.76
CA ASP A 108 16.24 6.54 2.15
C ASP A 108 16.43 7.89 1.46
N THR A 109 17.18 8.77 2.11
CA THR A 109 17.44 10.14 1.66
C THR A 109 18.38 10.18 0.45
N GLU A 110 19.29 9.21 0.31
CA GLU A 110 20.23 9.13 -0.81
C GLU A 110 19.53 8.78 -2.11
N ASN A 111 18.65 7.77 -2.06
CA ASN A 111 17.90 7.32 -3.23
C ASN A 111 16.55 8.01 -3.41
N PHE A 112 16.18 8.89 -2.48
CA PHE A 112 14.88 9.56 -2.44
C PHE A 112 13.73 8.56 -2.55
N ALA A 113 13.75 7.57 -1.65
CA ALA A 113 12.83 6.44 -1.64
C ALA A 113 12.25 6.23 -0.23
N LEU A 114 11.00 5.75 -0.18
CA LEU A 114 10.38 5.30 1.07
C LEU A 114 10.48 3.78 1.14
N ASN A 115 11.20 3.29 2.15
CA ASN A 115 11.20 1.88 2.50
C ASN A 115 10.02 1.63 3.44
N VAL A 116 8.95 1.12 2.84
CA VAL A 116 7.69 0.82 3.53
C VAL A 116 7.78 -0.56 4.15
N LYS A 117 7.52 -0.66 5.45
CA LYS A 117 7.33 -1.94 6.13
C LYS A 117 5.84 -2.14 6.42
N ASN A 118 5.37 -3.36 6.22
CA ASN A 118 3.98 -3.77 6.44
C ASN A 118 3.01 -2.91 5.62
N CYS A 119 3.17 -2.99 4.29
CA CYS A 119 2.40 -2.23 3.31
C CYS A 119 0.96 -2.78 3.22
N SER A 120 -0.03 -1.96 3.53
CA SER A 120 -1.46 -2.32 3.43
C SER A 120 -1.91 -2.53 1.98
N PHE A 121 -1.10 -2.12 1.00
CA PHE A 121 -1.34 -2.40 -0.41
C PHE A 121 -0.96 -3.83 -0.83
N TYR A 122 -0.36 -4.65 0.04
CA TYR A 122 0.01 -6.02 -0.35
C TYR A 122 -1.23 -6.85 -0.74
N GLY A 123 -2.21 -6.97 0.16
CA GLY A 123 -3.47 -7.67 -0.14
C GLY A 123 -4.29 -7.01 -1.24
N PHE A 124 -4.12 -5.70 -1.44
CA PHE A 124 -4.69 -4.98 -2.58
C PHE A 124 -4.06 -5.44 -3.90
N CYS A 125 -2.73 -5.49 -3.99
CA CYS A 125 -2.01 -5.98 -5.16
C CYS A 125 -2.36 -7.44 -5.47
N CYS A 126 -2.37 -8.32 -4.46
CA CYS A 126 -2.79 -9.71 -4.65
C CYS A 126 -4.23 -9.82 -5.19
N SER A 127 -5.16 -9.03 -4.67
CA SER A 127 -6.55 -9.03 -5.17
C SER A 127 -6.69 -8.53 -6.62
N LEU A 128 -5.77 -7.68 -7.08
CA LEU A 128 -5.73 -7.22 -8.47
C LEU A 128 -5.18 -8.29 -9.39
N GLU A 129 -4.18 -9.05 -8.94
CA GLU A 129 -3.61 -10.16 -9.69
C GLU A 129 -4.66 -11.26 -9.95
N GLU A 130 -5.52 -11.55 -8.98
CA GLU A 130 -6.67 -12.47 -9.15
C GLU A 130 -7.63 -12.02 -10.27
N ASP A 131 -7.76 -10.70 -10.49
CA ASP A 131 -8.57 -10.12 -11.57
C ASP A 131 -7.81 -9.97 -12.89
N GLY A 132 -6.57 -10.47 -12.98
CA GLY A 132 -5.71 -10.34 -14.17
C GLY A 132 -5.07 -8.95 -14.34
N VAL A 133 -5.09 -8.11 -13.29
CA VAL A 133 -4.45 -6.80 -13.26
C VAL A 133 -3.06 -6.95 -12.63
N LEU A 134 -2.03 -7.02 -13.48
CA LEU A 134 -0.64 -7.21 -13.04
C LEU A 134 0.04 -5.86 -12.84
N LEU A 135 0.13 -5.40 -11.58
CA LEU A 135 0.90 -4.21 -11.24
C LEU A 135 2.35 -4.57 -10.88
N SER A 136 3.32 -3.87 -11.46
CA SER A 136 4.69 -3.77 -10.95
C SER A 136 4.65 -3.39 -9.48
N THR A 137 5.39 -4.16 -8.70
CA THR A 137 5.62 -4.00 -7.25
C THR A 137 6.31 -2.70 -6.86
N ALA A 138 6.54 -1.76 -7.79
CA ALA A 138 6.98 -0.41 -7.46
C ALA A 138 5.91 0.23 -6.54
N PRO A 139 6.23 0.52 -5.26
CA PRO A 139 5.22 0.96 -4.31
C PRO A 139 4.62 2.31 -4.76
N MET A 140 3.30 2.44 -4.74
CA MET A 140 2.60 3.71 -5.06
C MET A 140 3.15 4.88 -4.23
N GLN A 141 3.67 4.58 -3.04
CA GLN A 141 4.38 5.49 -2.15
C GLN A 141 5.59 6.15 -2.80
N THR A 142 6.43 5.36 -3.47
CA THR A 142 7.62 5.87 -4.16
C THR A 142 7.25 6.71 -5.38
N ARG A 143 6.15 6.36 -6.08
CA ARG A 143 5.65 7.16 -7.20
C ARG A 143 5.02 8.47 -6.74
N ALA A 144 4.25 8.46 -5.65
CA ALA A 144 3.72 9.68 -5.04
C ALA A 144 4.83 10.63 -4.62
N LEU A 145 5.87 10.10 -3.94
CA LEU A 145 7.05 10.85 -3.59
C LEU A 145 7.77 11.45 -4.81
N GLN A 146 7.90 10.70 -5.90
CA GLN A 146 8.48 11.20 -7.16
C GLN A 146 7.65 12.34 -7.76
N SER A 147 6.32 12.28 -7.66
CA SER A 147 5.42 13.33 -8.13
C SER A 147 5.54 14.60 -7.29
N LEU A 148 5.70 14.48 -5.97
CA LEU A 148 5.94 15.62 -5.06
C LEU A 148 7.24 16.37 -5.36
N LYS A 149 8.25 15.70 -5.92
CA LYS A 149 9.52 16.32 -6.32
C LYS A 149 9.36 17.30 -7.50
N GLY A 150 8.19 17.31 -8.16
CA GLY A 150 7.99 17.98 -9.43
C GLY A 150 8.66 17.24 -10.59
N PRO A 151 8.35 17.60 -11.85
CA PRO A 151 9.00 16.99 -13.00
C PRO A 151 10.51 17.25 -12.93
N ARG A 152 11.30 16.19 -12.75
CA ARG A 152 12.69 16.27 -13.18
C ARG A 152 12.64 16.56 -14.68
N ASP A 153 13.38 17.58 -15.09
CA ASP A 153 13.76 17.80 -16.48
C ASP A 153 13.91 16.44 -17.16
N THR A 154 13.01 16.17 -18.09
CA THR A 154 13.27 15.24 -19.17
C THR A 154 14.46 15.81 -19.92
N GLY A 155 15.66 15.43 -19.47
CA GLY A 155 16.87 15.48 -20.26
C GLY A 155 16.60 14.70 -21.53
N THR A 156 16.29 15.47 -22.56
CA THR A 156 16.15 15.10 -23.96
C THR A 156 17.42 14.37 -24.44
N VAL A 157 17.20 13.17 -25.02
CA VAL A 157 18.09 12.39 -25.92
C VAL A 157 19.43 11.92 -25.37
#